data_AF-A0A6M0Q3A2-F1
#
_entry.id   AF-A0A6M0Q3A2-F1
#
_cell.length_a   1.000
_cell.length_b   1.000
_cell.length_c   1.000
_cell.angle_alpha   90.00
_cell.angle_beta   90.00
_cell.angle_gamma   90.00
#
_symmetry.space_group_name_H-M   'P 1'
#
loop_
_entity.id
_entity.type
_entity.pdbx_description
1 polymer ?
#
loop_
_entity_poly.entity_id
_entity_poly.type
_entity_poly.pdbx_seq_one_letter_code
_entity_poly.pdbx_strand_id
1 'polypeptide(L)' 'MMEDIQQITSFVIRCNCIEVQEVTGKKLWRIKIKHVQGEEEISVQNLEDMLMYMKRVLGE' A
#
# COMPACT_ATOMS: atom_id res chain seq x y z
N MET A 1 13.32 -30.32 12.95
CA MET A 1 12.98 -29.02 13.56
C MET A 1 12.79 -28.07 12.41
N MET A 2 11.55 -27.68 12.09
CA MET A 2 11.34 -26.59 11.14
C MET A 2 11.55 -25.31 11.94
N GLU A 3 12.60 -24.57 11.61
CA GLU A 3 12.67 -23.17 12.01
C GLU A 3 11.47 -22.51 11.34
N ASP A 4 10.50 -22.05 12.12
CA ASP A 4 9.52 -21.07 11.66
C ASP A 4 10.30 -19.81 11.31
N ILE A 5 10.84 -19.76 10.09
CA ILE A 5 11.36 -18.55 9.51
C ILE A 5 10.13 -17.65 9.39
N GLN A 6 9.92 -16.77 10.37
CA GLN A 6 8.98 -15.67 10.27
C GLN A 6 9.28 -14.97 8.94
N GLN A 7 8.49 -15.26 7.92
CA GLN A 7 8.71 -14.67 6.61
C GLN A 7 8.41 -13.19 6.76
N ILE A 8 9.48 -12.39 6.77
CA ILE A 8 9.36 -10.93 6.74
C ILE A 8 8.67 -10.60 5.42
N THR A 9 7.45 -10.08 5.50
CA THR A 9 6.74 -9.50 4.36
C THR A 9 7.10 -8.02 4.27
N SER A 10 7.48 -7.55 3.09
CA SER A 10 7.93 -6.17 2.88
C SER A 10 7.13 -5.50 1.79
N PHE A 11 6.84 -4.21 1.98
CA PHE A 11 6.12 -3.39 1.03
C PHE A 11 6.92 -2.14 0.68
N VAL A 12 6.88 -1.74 -0.58
CA VAL A 12 7.29 -0.40 -1.00
C VAL A 12 6.04 0.41 -1.27
N ILE A 13 5.88 1.50 -0.52
CA ILE A 13 4.74 2.41 -0.63
C ILE A 13 5.22 3.74 -1.20
N ARG A 14 4.56 4.22 -2.24
CA ARG A 14 4.85 5.51 -2.87
C ARG A 14 3.59 6.36 -2.89
N CYS A 15 3.59 7.47 -2.17
CA CYS A 15 2.47 8.40 -2.13
C CYS A 15 2.77 9.61 -3.00
N ASN A 16 1.90 9.89 -3.97
CA ASN A 16 1.99 11.09 -4.80
C ASN A 16 0.72 11.93 -4.64
N CYS A 17 0.85 13.19 -4.25
CA CYS A 17 -0.27 14.14 -4.25
C CYS A 17 -0.42 14.68 -5.67
N ILE A 18 -1.45 14.24 -6.36
CA ILE A 18 -1.66 14.60 -7.78
C ILE A 18 -2.27 15.99 -7.88
N GLU A 19 -3.18 16.31 -6.97
CA GLU A 19 -3.97 17.53 -7.03
C GLU A 19 -4.40 17.94 -5.62
N VAL A 20 -4.53 19.24 -5.41
CA VAL A 20 -5.15 19.82 -4.21
C VAL A 20 -6.32 20.65 -4.70
N GLN A 21 -7.54 20.26 -4.36
CA GLN A 21 -8.74 21.00 -4.74
C GLN A 21 -8.71 22.39 -4.08
N GLU A 22 -8.73 23.45 -4.89
CA GLU A 22 -8.55 24.83 -4.43
C GLU A 22 -9.63 25.27 -3.42
N VAL A 23 -10.87 24.81 -3.61
CA VAL A 23 -12.03 25.24 -2.80
C VAL A 23 -12.11 24.49 -1.47
N THR A 24 -11.86 23.18 -1.47
CA THR A 24 -12.06 22.31 -0.31
C THR A 24 -10.77 22.01 0.45
N GLY A 25 -9.61 22.30 -0.15
CA GLY A 25 -8.31 21.85 0.33
C GLY A 25 -8.10 20.34 0.25
N LYS A 26 -9.05 19.59 -0.33
CA LYS A 26 -8.98 18.13 -0.39
C LYS A 26 -7.87 17.70 -1.33
N LYS A 27 -6.98 16.83 -0.83
CA LYS A 27 -5.87 16.28 -1.60
C LYS A 27 -6.31 15.01 -2.33
N LEU A 28 -6.05 14.95 -3.63
CA LEU A 28 -6.13 13.73 -4.41
C LEU A 28 -4.77 13.03 -4.36
N TRP A 29 -4.77 11.79 -3.90
CA TRP A 29 -3.57 10.99 -3.79
C TRP A 29 -3.58 9.86 -4.81
N ARG A 30 -2.38 9.48 -5.27
CA ARG A 30 -2.10 8.19 -5.88
C ARG A 30 -1.06 7.50 -5.04
N ILE A 31 -1.49 6.43 -4.38
CA ILE A 31 -0.64 5.61 -3.53
C ILE A 31 -0.38 4.32 -4.29
N LYS A 32 0.88 4.04 -4.59
CA LYS A 32 1.31 2.77 -5.17
C LYS A 32 1.86 1.87 -4.08
N ILE A 33 1.44 0.61 -4.08
CA ILE A 33 1.92 -0.41 -3.14
C ILE A 33 2.49 -1.56 -3.96
N LYS A 34 3.76 -1.90 -3.70
CA LYS A 34 4.39 -3.10 -4.25
C LYS A 34 4.74 -4.05 -3.10
N HIS A 35 4.25 -5.28 -3.17
CA HIS A 35 4.73 -6.37 -2.33
C HIS A 35 6.12 -6.79 -2.84
N VAL A 36 7.15 -6.75 -2.00
CA VAL A 36 8.55 -6.93 -2.44
C VAL A 36 8.84 -8.39 -2.80
N GLN A 37 8.26 -9.34 -2.06
CA GLN A 37 8.41 -10.77 -2.26
C GLN A 37 7.51 -11.29 -3.40
N GLY A 38 6.50 -10.50 -3.80
CA GLY A 38 5.63 -10.78 -4.94
C GLY A 38 5.92 -9.89 -6.14
N GLU A 39 5.22 -10.14 -7.24
CA GLU A 39 5.29 -9.28 -8.43
C GLU A 39 4.16 -8.24 -8.51
N GLU A 40 3.16 -8.33 -7.62
CA GLU A 40 2.02 -7.41 -7.63
C GLU A 40 2.39 -5.99 -7.20
N GLU A 41 1.95 -5.02 -8.00
CA GLU A 41 1.89 -3.60 -7.66
C GLU A 41 0.47 -3.09 -7.95
N ILE A 42 -0.14 -2.40 -6.97
CA ILE A 42 -1.45 -1.78 -7.13
C ILE A 42 -1.37 -0.26 -6.95
N SER A 43 -2.40 0.45 -7.40
CA SER A 43 -2.58 1.89 -7.18
C SER A 43 -3.94 2.17 -6.55
N VAL A 44 -3.95 2.93 -5.46
CA VAL A 44 -5.15 3.34 -4.72
C VAL A 44 -5.18 4.85 -4.46
N GLN A 45 -6.32 5.38 -4.03
CA GLN A 45 -6.51 6.82 -3.87
C GLN A 45 -6.50 7.31 -2.40
N ASN A 46 -6.51 6.38 -1.43
CA ASN A 46 -6.55 6.69 0.00
C ASN A 46 -5.76 5.64 0.80
N LEU A 47 -5.50 5.93 2.07
CA LEU A 47 -4.70 5.06 2.96
C LEU A 47 -5.49 3.84 3.45
N GLU A 48 -6.81 3.95 3.55
CA GLU A 48 -7.68 2.83 3.92
C GLU A 48 -7.59 1.68 2.91
N ASP A 49 -7.67 1.97 1.62
CA ASP A 49 -7.54 0.99 0.54
C ASP A 49 -6.14 0.36 0.50
N MET A 50 -5.11 1.17 0.78
CA MET A 50 -3.73 0.70 0.92
C MET A 50 -3.61 -0.33 2.06
N LEU A 51 -4.18 -0.01 3.22
CA LEU A 51 -4.18 -0.89 4.39
C LEU A 51 -4.97 -2.18 4.12
N MET A 52 -6.13 -2.09 3.47
CA MET A 52 -6.92 -3.25 3.08
C MET A 52 -6.13 -4.21 2.17
N TYR A 53 -5.39 -3.67 1.20
CA TYR A 53 -4.51 -4.48 0.37
C TYR A 53 -3.41 -5.16 1.19
N MET A 54 -2.73 -4.42 2.07
CA MET A 54 -1.65 -4.96 2.89
C MET A 54 -2.15 -6.08 3.82
N LYS A 55 -3.29 -5.89 4.46
CA LYS A 55 -3.94 -6.91 5.31
C LYS A 55 -4.24 -8.18 4.52
N ARG A 56 -4.83 -8.04 3.33
CA ARG A 56 -5.09 -9.18 2.44
C ARG A 56 -3.81 -9.95 2.09
N VAL A 57 -2.70 -9.26 1.83
CA VAL A 57 -1.41 -9.90 1.54
C VAL A 57 -0.83 -10.59 2.78
N LEU A 58 -1.01 -10.01 3.97
CA LEU A 58 -0.59 -10.57 5.26
C LEU A 58 -1.50 -11.69 5.78
N GLY A 59 -2.71 -11.82 5.23
CA GLY A 59 -3.73 -12.75 5.73
C GLY A 59 -4.47 -12.25 6.98
N GLU A 60 -4.55 -10.93 7.19
CA GLU A 60 -5.29 -10.25 8.27
C GLU A 60 -6.71 -9.80 7.86
#